data_AF-L2F8C3-F1
#
_entry.id   AF-L2F8C3-F1
#
_cell.length_a   1.000
_cell.length_b   1.000
_cell.length_c   1.000
_cell.angle_alpha   90.00
_cell.angle_beta   90.00
_cell.angle_gamma   90.00
#
_symmetry.space_group_name_H-M   'P 1'
#
loop_
_entity.id
_entity.type
_entity.pdbx_description
1 polymer ?
#
loop_
_entity_poly.entity_id
_entity_poly.type
_entity_poly.pdbx_seq_one_letter_code
_entity_poly.pdbx_strand_id
1 'polypeptide(L)'
;MSVIIQTGHQSSYSRHFMQMLYERGLSEPMKSHTHHLSAHEITETLAKVYSNKGSLLNTKMVDNLVVDLLLSNIDNENWGWVDENNLYTLHYWQEADPNIRFILVFDSPVLALKNLLVENLDAKILDEALKQWIDYHQTMLDFFEKSPNNCLLIEGKAAVDNLMHVKEHIQAIATDLKLKSNWQVNAIGTEIKPVETPVLDVVIDEILSAYPECFELYKKLLNKATIAIKQDLVVTKEKKLANLINSFNALKKNDLFLQQTEKMLVGLKHENQQLSEKLTKTTLLIEHAKSNDKQAEKENQLLLNQLHKAQEQVEQYYLENKKSSDHLSQEKKKADELVKKSDELSKKSDELVKKVTELEKAKKQADEELVKEREKLAQAQNNLDKSKLDKNNGDNSSITENDLMIKQLHKVQEELEKYYLENQRLKQGKPAEPKPVYYGAANRVKEDLPYRLGATMVSHSKSAKDLAILPLALAKEYRSFQKNEKNHKDLPPLEAYQDAQEAEKVKRHLSYRLGKTLVDSLKSPKDVVDLPMKLGKELVLFKGK
;
A
#
# COMPACT_ATOMS: atom_id res chain seq x y z
N MET A 1 -63.37 2.22 -8.40
CA MET A 1 -61.90 2.37 -8.52
C MET A 1 -61.65 3.50 -9.49
N SER A 2 -60.89 4.53 -9.09
CA SER A 2 -60.52 5.61 -10.01
C SER A 2 -59.04 5.54 -10.35
N VAL A 3 -58.73 5.38 -11.63
CA VAL A 3 -57.35 5.49 -12.15
C VAL A 3 -57.15 6.91 -12.67
N ILE A 4 -56.12 7.60 -12.16
CA ILE A 4 -55.78 8.97 -12.56
C ILE A 4 -54.50 8.96 -13.37
N ILE A 5 -54.60 9.36 -14.65
CA ILE A 5 -53.44 9.50 -15.52
C ILE A 5 -53.15 10.99 -15.70
N GLN A 6 -52.01 11.42 -15.20
CA GLN A 6 -51.57 12.80 -15.33
C GLN A 6 -50.49 12.93 -16.39
N THR A 7 -50.57 13.99 -17.19
CA THR A 7 -49.50 14.39 -18.10
C THR A 7 -49.18 15.87 -17.94
N GLY A 8 -47.93 16.23 -18.21
CA GLY A 8 -47.47 17.61 -18.24
C GLY A 8 -46.05 17.67 -18.79
N HIS A 9 -45.73 18.78 -19.45
CA HIS A 9 -44.40 19.00 -20.02
C HIS A 9 -43.33 18.97 -18.92
N GLN A 10 -42.11 18.54 -19.21
CA GLN A 10 -41.02 18.46 -18.22
C GLN A 10 -40.76 19.75 -17.42
N SER A 11 -41.05 20.92 -18.00
CA SER A 11 -40.88 22.23 -17.35
C SER A 11 -42.04 22.64 -16.45
N SER A 12 -43.11 21.85 -16.40
CA SER A 12 -44.31 22.12 -15.61
C SER A 12 -44.16 21.64 -14.16
N TYR A 13 -45.01 22.16 -13.28
CA TYR A 13 -45.18 21.68 -11.90
C TYR A 13 -45.93 20.35 -11.82
N SER A 14 -46.11 19.63 -12.94
CA SER A 14 -46.85 18.37 -12.99
C SER A 14 -46.35 17.32 -11.98
N ARG A 15 -45.04 17.05 -11.93
CA ARG A 15 -44.50 16.08 -10.96
C ARG A 15 -44.72 16.50 -9.51
N HIS A 16 -44.50 17.78 -9.22
CA HIS A 16 -44.71 18.31 -7.88
C HIS A 16 -46.18 18.18 -7.47
N PHE A 17 -47.10 18.51 -8.39
CA PHE A 17 -48.52 18.36 -8.19
C PHE A 17 -48.95 16.90 -7.93
N MET A 18 -48.44 15.94 -8.70
CA MET A 18 -48.74 14.51 -8.48
C MET A 18 -48.22 14.04 -7.12
N GLN A 19 -47.02 14.47 -6.71
CA GLN A 19 -46.49 14.13 -5.40
C GLN A 19 -47.39 14.66 -4.27
N MET A 20 -47.96 15.86 -4.42
CA MET A 20 -48.93 16.39 -3.48
C MET A 20 -50.23 15.57 -3.42
N LEU A 21 -50.65 14.96 -4.54
CA LEU A 21 -51.80 14.04 -4.58
C LEU A 21 -51.49 12.75 -3.82
N TYR A 22 -50.28 12.19 -3.97
CA TYR A 22 -49.87 10.99 -3.23
C TYR A 22 -49.89 11.19 -1.72
N GLU A 23 -49.32 12.30 -1.24
CA GLU A 23 -49.32 12.67 0.18
C GLU A 23 -50.74 12.77 0.79
N ARG A 24 -51.75 12.98 -0.05
CA ARG A 24 -53.13 13.31 0.36
C ARG A 24 -54.16 12.21 0.11
N GLY A 25 -53.71 11.03 -0.35
CA GLY A 25 -54.53 9.83 -0.40
C GLY A 25 -54.66 9.16 -1.77
N LEU A 26 -53.97 9.66 -2.81
CA LEU A 26 -53.80 8.90 -4.04
C LEU A 26 -52.69 7.85 -3.83
N SER A 27 -52.90 6.61 -4.26
CA SER A 27 -51.86 5.59 -4.15
C SER A 27 -50.92 5.61 -5.36
N GLU A 28 -49.62 5.39 -5.13
CA GLU A 28 -48.66 5.14 -6.21
C GLU A 28 -48.95 3.78 -6.87
N PRO A 29 -48.72 3.66 -8.19
CA PRO A 29 -48.97 2.42 -8.91
C PRO A 29 -47.98 1.34 -8.46
N MET A 30 -48.50 0.17 -8.12
CA MET A 30 -47.69 -1.04 -7.97
C MET A 30 -47.15 -1.47 -9.34
N LYS A 31 -45.95 -2.08 -9.32
CA LYS A 31 -45.35 -2.69 -10.50
C LYS A 31 -46.19 -3.87 -10.98
N SER A 32 -46.15 -4.12 -12.29
CA SER A 32 -46.85 -5.23 -12.91
C SER A 32 -46.42 -6.59 -12.32
N HIS A 33 -47.36 -7.51 -12.14
CA HIS A 33 -47.10 -8.80 -11.50
C HIS A 33 -46.14 -9.67 -12.31
N THR A 34 -46.31 -9.70 -13.63
CA THR A 34 -45.64 -10.67 -14.49
C THR A 34 -44.24 -10.21 -14.90
N HIS A 35 -44.08 -8.92 -15.18
CA HIS A 35 -42.83 -8.35 -15.73
C HIS A 35 -42.13 -7.38 -14.77
N HIS A 36 -42.73 -7.07 -13.61
CA HIS A 36 -42.22 -6.11 -12.63
C HIS A 36 -41.94 -4.72 -13.23
N LEU A 37 -42.71 -4.34 -14.25
CA LEU A 37 -42.60 -3.03 -14.90
C LEU A 37 -43.41 -1.99 -14.13
N SER A 38 -42.83 -0.81 -13.99
CA SER A 38 -43.52 0.38 -13.47
C SER A 38 -44.50 0.96 -14.50
N ALA A 39 -45.44 1.77 -14.01
CA ALA A 39 -46.35 2.50 -14.89
C ALA A 39 -45.60 3.40 -15.90
N HIS A 40 -44.47 3.98 -15.51
CA HIS A 40 -43.60 4.77 -16.39
C HIS A 40 -42.99 3.94 -17.53
N GLU A 41 -42.44 2.76 -17.23
CA GLU A 41 -41.85 1.86 -18.24
C GLU A 41 -42.92 1.34 -19.22
N ILE A 42 -44.14 1.12 -18.73
CA ILE A 42 -45.29 0.73 -19.56
C ILE A 42 -45.72 1.91 -20.45
N THR A 43 -45.82 3.13 -19.91
CA THR A 43 -46.10 4.35 -20.69
C THR A 43 -45.05 4.56 -21.78
N GLU A 44 -43.76 4.41 -21.48
CA GLU A 44 -42.68 4.57 -22.47
C GLU A 44 -42.80 3.53 -23.59
N THR A 45 -43.12 2.29 -23.23
CA THR A 45 -43.33 1.20 -24.20
C THR A 45 -44.55 1.48 -25.09
N LEU A 46 -45.67 1.90 -24.49
CA LEU A 46 -46.87 2.35 -25.19
C LEU A 46 -46.56 3.48 -26.17
N ALA A 47 -45.88 4.53 -25.69
CA ALA A 47 -45.55 5.70 -26.49
C ALA A 47 -44.68 5.33 -27.70
N LYS A 48 -43.70 4.43 -27.54
CA LYS A 48 -42.86 3.91 -28.64
C LYS A 48 -43.64 3.11 -29.67
N VAL A 49 -44.61 2.30 -29.23
CA VAL A 49 -45.45 1.49 -30.13
C VAL A 49 -46.38 2.39 -30.95
N TYR A 50 -47.00 3.39 -30.30
CA TYR A 50 -47.91 4.33 -30.95
C TYR A 50 -47.20 5.32 -31.88
N SER A 51 -45.98 5.74 -31.54
CA SER A 51 -45.16 6.60 -32.43
C SER A 51 -44.61 5.86 -33.65
N ASN A 52 -44.32 4.55 -33.55
CA ASN A 52 -43.76 3.76 -34.66
C ASN A 52 -44.78 3.21 -35.66
N LYS A 53 -46.09 3.53 -35.56
CA LYS A 53 -47.16 3.07 -36.48
C LYS A 53 -47.02 1.59 -36.90
N GLY A 54 -46.62 0.70 -35.98
CA GLY A 54 -46.07 -0.61 -36.32
C GLY A 54 -46.76 -1.80 -35.64
N SER A 55 -47.45 -2.61 -36.46
CA SER A 55 -47.90 -4.01 -36.26
C SER A 55 -48.97 -4.31 -35.18
N LEU A 56 -50.04 -4.99 -35.59
CA LEU A 56 -51.09 -5.61 -34.76
C LEU A 56 -50.57 -6.59 -33.69
N LEU A 57 -49.34 -7.10 -33.84
CA LEU A 57 -48.68 -7.95 -32.84
C LEU A 57 -48.21 -7.13 -31.63
N ASN A 58 -47.81 -5.88 -31.84
CA ASN A 58 -47.34 -5.01 -30.76
C ASN A 58 -48.50 -4.51 -29.90
N THR A 59 -49.70 -4.32 -30.48
CA THR A 59 -50.88 -3.88 -29.72
C THR A 59 -51.34 -4.93 -28.72
N LYS A 60 -51.38 -6.22 -29.10
CA LYS A 60 -51.74 -7.30 -28.16
C LYS A 60 -50.75 -7.49 -27.02
N MET A 61 -49.46 -7.30 -27.29
CA MET A 61 -48.43 -7.36 -26.24
C MET A 61 -48.61 -6.22 -25.24
N VAL A 62 -48.88 -5.02 -25.74
CA VAL A 62 -49.19 -3.85 -24.93
C VAL A 62 -50.48 -4.04 -24.12
N ASP A 63 -51.53 -4.62 -24.71
CA ASP A 63 -52.77 -4.93 -24.00
C ASP A 63 -52.52 -5.86 -22.81
N ASN A 64 -51.67 -6.88 -22.98
CA ASN A 64 -51.28 -7.75 -21.88
C ASN A 64 -50.53 -7.01 -20.77
N LEU A 65 -49.63 -6.08 -21.11
CA LEU A 65 -48.90 -5.28 -20.13
C LEU A 65 -49.82 -4.34 -19.34
N VAL A 66 -50.80 -3.76 -20.03
CA VAL A 66 -51.79 -2.86 -19.45
C VAL A 66 -52.72 -3.62 -18.52
N VAL A 67 -53.24 -4.77 -18.96
CA VAL A 67 -54.06 -5.65 -18.12
C VAL A 67 -53.26 -6.13 -16.90
N ASP A 68 -52.00 -6.52 -17.07
CA ASP A 68 -51.11 -6.91 -15.96
C ASP A 68 -50.95 -5.77 -14.94
N LEU A 69 -50.77 -4.52 -15.39
CA LEU A 69 -50.70 -3.35 -14.53
C LEU A 69 -52.01 -3.07 -13.78
N LEU A 70 -53.14 -3.15 -14.47
CA LEU A 70 -54.48 -2.95 -13.87
C LEU A 70 -54.78 -4.03 -12.83
N LEU A 71 -54.49 -5.29 -13.13
CA LEU A 71 -54.64 -6.41 -12.19
C LEU A 71 -53.76 -6.25 -10.96
N SER A 72 -52.52 -5.77 -11.15
CA SER A 72 -51.59 -5.53 -10.04
C SER A 72 -52.03 -4.45 -9.08
N ASN A 73 -52.94 -3.57 -9.51
CA ASN A 73 -53.45 -2.47 -8.72
C ASN A 73 -54.94 -2.63 -8.37
N ILE A 74 -55.51 -3.83 -8.54
CA ILE A 74 -56.95 -4.06 -8.34
C ILE A 74 -57.43 -3.85 -6.90
N ASP A 75 -56.54 -3.96 -5.92
CA ASP A 75 -56.86 -3.74 -4.51
C ASP A 75 -56.79 -2.26 -4.10
N ASN A 76 -56.22 -1.39 -4.95
CA ASN A 76 -56.10 0.04 -4.68
C ASN A 76 -57.37 0.78 -5.11
N GLU A 77 -58.12 1.37 -4.16
CA GLU A 77 -59.36 2.10 -4.45
C GLU A 77 -59.14 3.26 -5.45
N ASN A 78 -58.07 4.03 -5.25
CA ASN A 78 -57.69 5.15 -6.10
C ASN A 78 -56.18 5.21 -6.25
N TRP A 79 -55.70 5.19 -7.49
CA TRP A 79 -54.28 5.22 -7.81
C TRP A 79 -54.03 5.94 -9.13
N GLY A 80 -52.80 6.36 -9.38
CA GLY A 80 -52.47 7.12 -10.58
C GLY A 80 -50.99 7.44 -10.70
N TRP A 81 -50.58 7.94 -11.84
CA TRP A 81 -49.19 8.35 -12.07
C TRP A 81 -49.07 9.55 -13.01
N VAL A 82 -47.89 10.16 -13.01
CA VAL A 82 -47.55 11.28 -13.88
C VAL A 82 -46.42 10.88 -14.82
N ASP A 83 -46.58 11.12 -16.11
CA ASP A 83 -45.49 10.98 -17.08
C ASP A 83 -45.70 11.97 -18.23
N GLU A 84 -44.62 12.47 -18.81
CA GLU A 84 -44.72 13.36 -19.98
C GLU A 84 -45.24 12.61 -21.21
N ASN A 85 -44.85 11.35 -21.35
CA ASN A 85 -45.25 10.48 -22.46
C ASN A 85 -46.70 10.02 -22.35
N ASN A 86 -47.36 10.21 -21.19
CA ASN A 86 -48.78 9.89 -21.04
C ASN A 86 -49.61 10.62 -22.10
N LEU A 87 -49.23 11.84 -22.51
CA LEU A 87 -49.87 12.61 -23.58
C LEU A 87 -50.11 11.79 -24.86
N TYR A 88 -49.12 11.00 -25.29
CA TYR A 88 -49.21 10.22 -26.54
C TYR A 88 -50.03 8.93 -26.39
N THR A 89 -50.39 8.57 -25.16
CA THR A 89 -51.09 7.32 -24.81
C THR A 89 -52.52 7.58 -24.31
N LEU A 90 -52.94 8.84 -24.15
CA LEU A 90 -54.25 9.19 -23.57
C LEU A 90 -55.42 8.54 -24.31
N HIS A 91 -55.38 8.52 -25.64
CA HIS A 91 -56.41 7.89 -26.45
C HIS A 91 -56.55 6.39 -26.17
N TYR A 92 -55.43 5.68 -26.02
CA TYR A 92 -55.44 4.26 -25.71
C TYR A 92 -56.09 4.00 -24.34
N TRP A 93 -55.70 4.77 -23.33
CA TRP A 93 -56.27 4.63 -21.99
C TRP A 93 -57.77 4.95 -21.95
N GLN A 94 -58.22 5.93 -22.74
CA GLN A 94 -59.64 6.26 -22.85
C GLN A 94 -60.46 5.13 -23.51
N GLU A 95 -59.89 4.43 -24.48
CA GLU A 95 -60.51 3.26 -25.12
C GLU A 95 -60.49 2.02 -24.23
N ALA A 96 -59.42 1.84 -23.44
CA ALA A 96 -59.22 0.68 -22.58
C ALA A 96 -60.21 0.66 -21.40
N ASP A 97 -60.43 1.80 -20.73
CA ASP A 97 -61.43 1.91 -19.66
C ASP A 97 -62.04 3.32 -19.59
N PRO A 98 -63.36 3.47 -19.84
CA PRO A 98 -64.06 4.75 -19.75
C PRO A 98 -64.03 5.41 -18.37
N ASN A 99 -63.71 4.68 -17.30
CA ASN A 99 -63.63 5.21 -15.94
C ASN A 99 -62.28 5.88 -15.62
N ILE A 100 -61.29 5.78 -16.52
CA ILE A 100 -59.99 6.44 -16.36
C ILE A 100 -60.14 7.94 -16.50
N ARG A 101 -59.50 8.68 -15.59
CA ARG A 101 -59.61 10.12 -15.47
C ARG A 101 -58.27 10.77 -15.75
N PHE A 102 -58.31 11.86 -16.51
CA PHE A 102 -57.12 12.50 -17.03
C PHE A 102 -56.91 13.86 -16.37
N ILE A 103 -55.67 14.13 -15.96
CA ILE A 103 -55.26 15.46 -15.49
C ILE A 103 -54.17 15.99 -16.42
N LEU A 104 -54.48 17.06 -17.13
CA LEU A 104 -53.58 17.74 -18.04
C LEU A 104 -53.04 18.98 -17.33
N VAL A 105 -51.74 18.95 -17.02
CA VAL A 105 -51.06 20.06 -16.38
C VAL A 105 -50.25 20.82 -17.42
N PHE A 106 -50.59 22.09 -17.61
CA PHE A 106 -49.82 23.03 -18.42
C PHE A 106 -49.25 24.13 -17.55
N ASP A 107 -48.23 24.82 -18.02
CA ASP A 107 -47.61 25.93 -17.31
C ASP A 107 -47.12 26.99 -18.30
N SER A 108 -46.81 28.18 -17.78
CA SER A 108 -46.33 29.30 -18.60
C SER A 108 -45.07 28.96 -19.39
N PRO A 109 -44.96 29.36 -20.67
CA PRO A 109 -43.74 29.17 -21.45
C PRO A 109 -42.53 29.90 -20.85
N VAL A 110 -42.76 30.91 -19.98
CA VAL A 110 -41.72 31.56 -19.17
C VAL A 110 -40.96 30.55 -18.32
N LEU A 111 -41.65 29.55 -17.74
CA LEU A 111 -41.00 28.53 -16.90
C LEU A 111 -40.13 27.59 -17.74
N ALA A 112 -40.60 27.21 -18.92
CA ALA A 112 -39.81 26.43 -19.88
C ALA A 112 -38.53 27.18 -20.27
N LEU A 113 -38.64 28.47 -20.59
CA LEU A 113 -37.51 29.32 -20.94
C LEU A 113 -36.54 29.53 -19.77
N LYS A 114 -37.05 29.72 -18.54
CA LYS A 114 -36.20 29.86 -17.34
C LYS A 114 -35.34 28.62 -17.11
N ASN A 115 -35.88 27.42 -17.32
CA ASN A 115 -35.10 26.19 -17.21
C ASN A 115 -34.06 26.05 -18.33
N LEU A 116 -34.41 26.44 -19.56
CA LEU A 116 -33.54 26.36 -20.74
C LEU A 116 -32.35 27.33 -20.67
N LEU A 117 -32.58 28.55 -20.16
CA LEU A 117 -31.58 29.63 -20.08
C LEU A 117 -30.50 29.41 -19.01
N VAL A 118 -30.62 28.38 -18.18
CA VAL A 118 -29.57 27.96 -17.24
C VAL A 118 -28.43 27.22 -17.98
N GLU A 119 -28.68 26.72 -19.18
CA GLU A 119 -27.70 26.00 -20.01
C GLU A 119 -27.26 26.85 -21.24
N ASN A 120 -26.14 26.48 -21.86
CA ASN A 120 -25.59 27.20 -23.03
C ASN A 120 -26.60 27.20 -24.19
N LEU A 121 -27.28 28.33 -24.39
CA LEU A 121 -28.35 28.48 -25.37
C LEU A 121 -27.82 28.82 -26.77
N ASP A 122 -28.30 28.10 -27.78
CA ASP A 122 -28.18 28.44 -29.21
C ASP A 122 -29.58 28.77 -29.78
N ALA A 123 -29.64 29.62 -30.81
CA ALA A 123 -30.87 30.01 -31.48
C ALA A 123 -31.63 28.79 -32.04
N LYS A 124 -30.91 27.79 -32.56
CA LYS A 124 -31.52 26.55 -33.05
C LYS A 124 -32.15 25.71 -31.93
N ILE A 125 -31.47 25.63 -30.78
CA ILE A 125 -31.98 24.90 -29.61
C ILE A 125 -33.23 25.60 -29.07
N LEU A 126 -33.23 26.94 -29.06
CA LEU A 126 -34.39 27.73 -28.67
C LEU A 126 -35.59 27.51 -29.61
N ASP A 127 -35.37 27.55 -30.93
CA ASP A 127 -36.39 27.27 -31.94
C ASP A 127 -37.00 25.87 -31.76
N GLU A 128 -36.15 24.85 -31.60
CA GLU A 128 -36.58 23.46 -31.40
C GLU A 128 -37.37 23.29 -30.10
N ALA A 129 -36.89 23.87 -28.99
CA ALA A 129 -37.54 23.77 -27.68
C ALA A 129 -38.91 24.45 -27.67
N LEU A 130 -39.02 25.64 -28.26
CA LEU A 130 -40.31 26.35 -28.36
C LEU A 130 -41.28 25.62 -29.28
N LYS A 131 -40.80 25.08 -30.40
CA LYS A 131 -41.64 24.28 -31.29
C LYS A 131 -42.14 23.01 -30.61
N GLN A 132 -41.27 22.29 -29.90
CA GLN A 132 -41.67 21.13 -29.09
C GLN A 132 -42.70 21.50 -28.04
N TRP A 133 -42.51 22.64 -27.35
CA TRP A 133 -43.47 23.13 -26.37
C TRP A 133 -44.84 23.42 -27.02
N ILE A 134 -44.87 24.07 -28.19
CA ILE A 134 -46.09 24.35 -28.94
C ILE A 134 -46.77 23.05 -29.36
N ASP A 135 -46.04 22.12 -30.00
CA ASP A 135 -46.58 20.85 -30.51
C ASP A 135 -47.16 19.99 -29.36
N TYR A 136 -46.47 19.95 -28.21
CA TYR A 136 -46.92 19.24 -27.02
C TYR A 136 -48.22 19.83 -26.46
N HIS A 137 -48.26 21.14 -26.25
CA HIS A 137 -49.42 21.81 -25.66
C HIS A 137 -50.61 21.90 -26.62
N GLN A 138 -50.37 21.94 -27.94
CA GLN A 138 -51.43 21.85 -28.93
C GLN A 138 -52.06 20.44 -28.93
N THR A 139 -51.24 19.39 -28.88
CA THR A 139 -51.74 18.00 -28.77
C THR A 139 -52.55 17.79 -27.48
N MET A 140 -52.09 18.37 -26.37
CA MET A 140 -52.82 18.36 -25.10
C MET A 140 -54.18 19.05 -25.20
N LEU A 141 -54.22 20.23 -25.83
CA LEU A 141 -55.45 20.98 -26.05
C LEU A 141 -56.42 20.22 -26.96
N ASP A 142 -55.94 19.62 -28.04
CA ASP A 142 -56.74 18.85 -28.99
C ASP A 142 -57.39 17.62 -28.33
N PHE A 143 -56.69 16.96 -27.41
CA PHE A 143 -57.25 15.86 -26.62
C PHE A 143 -58.35 16.36 -25.66
N PHE A 144 -58.08 17.45 -24.94
CA PHE A 144 -59.05 18.05 -24.01
C PHE A 144 -60.35 18.44 -24.70
N GLU A 145 -60.28 19.04 -25.89
CA GLU A 145 -61.45 19.43 -26.68
C GLU A 145 -62.30 18.25 -27.13
N LYS A 146 -61.69 17.09 -27.36
CA LYS A 146 -62.40 15.86 -27.78
C LYS A 146 -63.02 15.11 -26.60
N SER A 147 -62.44 15.23 -25.40
CA SER A 147 -62.79 14.40 -24.24
C SER A 147 -62.98 15.20 -22.93
N PRO A 148 -63.91 16.17 -22.88
CA PRO A 148 -64.03 17.08 -21.73
C PRO A 148 -64.56 16.44 -20.45
N ASN A 149 -65.40 15.39 -20.54
CA ASN A 149 -66.12 14.87 -19.36
C ASN A 149 -65.24 14.11 -18.35
N ASN A 150 -64.11 13.55 -18.80
CA ASN A 150 -63.19 12.76 -17.98
C ASN A 150 -61.83 13.43 -17.78
N CYS A 151 -61.69 14.69 -18.22
CA CYS A 151 -60.42 15.37 -18.30
C CYS A 151 -60.45 16.70 -17.54
N LEU A 152 -59.42 16.97 -16.75
CA LEU A 152 -59.22 18.24 -16.07
C LEU A 152 -58.02 18.96 -16.67
N LEU A 153 -58.18 20.22 -17.05
CA LEU A 153 -57.08 21.07 -17.52
C LEU A 153 -56.70 22.07 -16.42
N ILE A 154 -55.45 22.04 -15.95
CA ILE A 154 -54.98 22.84 -14.83
C ILE A 154 -53.65 23.54 -15.16
N GLU A 155 -53.53 24.80 -14.75
CA GLU A 155 -52.24 25.47 -14.65
C GLU A 155 -51.47 24.96 -13.42
N GLY A 156 -50.28 24.38 -13.63
CA GLY A 156 -49.50 23.70 -12.59
C GLY A 156 -49.15 24.60 -11.41
N LYS A 157 -48.64 25.80 -11.68
CA LYS A 157 -48.35 26.79 -10.63
C LYS A 157 -49.62 27.15 -9.82
N ALA A 158 -50.73 27.38 -10.50
CA ALA A 158 -52.01 27.70 -9.86
C ALA A 158 -52.51 26.56 -8.96
N ALA A 159 -52.33 25.31 -9.40
CA ALA A 159 -52.74 24.14 -8.64
C ALA A 159 -51.96 23.96 -7.34
N VAL A 160 -50.64 24.23 -7.39
CA VAL A 160 -49.76 24.14 -6.22
C VAL A 160 -50.07 25.26 -5.22
N ASP A 161 -50.31 26.48 -5.72
CA ASP A 161 -50.56 27.66 -4.87
C ASP A 161 -52.00 27.68 -4.28
N ASN A 162 -53.01 27.29 -5.07
CA ASN A 162 -54.43 27.36 -4.70
C ASN A 162 -55.07 25.99 -4.61
N LEU A 163 -54.50 25.13 -3.77
CA LEU A 163 -54.93 23.75 -3.65
C LEU A 163 -56.44 23.65 -3.36
N MET A 164 -57.07 24.55 -2.56
CA MET A 164 -58.41 24.28 -1.97
C MET A 164 -59.46 24.11 -3.06
N HIS A 165 -59.33 24.94 -4.09
CA HIS A 165 -60.14 24.90 -5.30
C HIS A 165 -59.86 23.63 -6.12
N VAL A 166 -58.63 23.12 -6.12
CA VAL A 166 -58.24 21.87 -6.81
C VAL A 166 -58.95 20.66 -6.23
N LYS A 167 -59.14 20.60 -4.90
CA LYS A 167 -59.83 19.48 -4.25
C LYS A 167 -61.25 19.29 -4.80
N GLU A 168 -62.02 20.37 -4.85
CA GLU A 168 -63.42 20.35 -5.26
C GLU A 168 -63.55 19.87 -6.72
N HIS A 169 -62.67 20.35 -7.60
CA HIS A 169 -62.67 19.98 -9.00
C HIS A 169 -62.21 18.54 -9.23
N ILE A 170 -61.19 18.07 -8.49
CA ILE A 170 -60.77 16.66 -8.55
C ILE A 170 -61.87 15.75 -7.99
N GLN A 171 -62.60 16.14 -6.94
CA GLN A 171 -63.69 15.33 -6.38
C GLN A 171 -64.95 15.32 -7.25
N ALA A 172 -65.25 16.43 -7.95
CA ALA A 172 -66.29 16.47 -8.97
C ALA A 172 -65.99 15.50 -10.12
N ILE A 173 -64.70 15.33 -10.39
CA ILE A 173 -64.18 14.39 -11.35
C ILE A 173 -64.23 12.99 -10.69
N ALA A 174 -63.35 12.64 -9.76
CA ALA A 174 -63.31 11.32 -9.13
C ALA A 174 -64.17 11.30 -7.86
N THR A 175 -65.45 10.92 -7.99
CA THR A 175 -66.41 10.89 -6.87
C THR A 175 -66.01 9.94 -5.74
N ASP A 176 -65.25 8.90 -6.06
CA ASP A 176 -64.75 7.90 -5.10
C ASP A 176 -63.45 8.34 -4.39
N LEU A 177 -62.81 9.44 -4.85
CA LEU A 177 -61.55 9.92 -4.29
C LEU A 177 -61.77 10.79 -3.05
N LYS A 178 -61.59 10.20 -1.87
CA LYS A 178 -61.61 10.92 -0.58
C LYS A 178 -60.24 11.50 -0.25
N LEU A 179 -59.93 12.67 -0.81
CA LEU A 179 -58.73 13.43 -0.42
C LEU A 179 -58.84 13.90 1.04
N LYS A 180 -57.80 13.57 1.83
CA LYS A 180 -57.65 14.02 3.23
C LYS A 180 -57.82 15.54 3.32
N SER A 181 -58.52 16.05 4.35
CA SER A 181 -58.84 17.47 4.55
C SER A 181 -57.75 18.26 5.28
N ASN A 182 -56.82 17.57 5.93
CA ASN A 182 -55.71 18.13 6.68
C ASN A 182 -54.57 18.53 5.74
N TRP A 183 -54.62 19.77 5.28
CA TRP A 183 -53.71 20.36 4.32
C TRP A 183 -52.69 21.27 4.99
N GLN A 184 -51.95 20.73 5.96
CA GLN A 184 -50.77 21.41 6.47
C GLN A 184 -49.60 21.05 5.56
N VAL A 185 -49.27 21.96 4.65
CA VAL A 185 -48.03 21.88 3.88
C VAL A 185 -46.90 22.12 4.87
N ASN A 186 -46.22 21.06 5.31
CA ASN A 186 -44.85 21.21 5.79
C ASN A 186 -44.04 21.64 4.57
N ALA A 187 -43.79 22.93 4.44
CA ALA A 187 -42.89 23.49 3.45
C ALA A 187 -41.45 22.99 3.74
N ILE A 188 -41.18 21.71 3.51
CA ILE A 188 -39.82 21.17 3.41
C ILE A 188 -39.42 21.32 1.95
N GLY A 189 -39.26 22.57 1.56
CA GLY A 189 -38.61 22.99 0.35
C GLY A 189 -37.96 24.28 0.74
N THR A 190 -36.63 24.27 0.90
CA THR A 190 -35.84 25.48 0.88
C THR A 190 -36.41 26.37 -0.21
N GLU A 191 -37.08 27.46 0.18
CA GLU A 191 -37.33 28.59 -0.69
C GLU A 191 -35.95 29.07 -1.14
N ILE A 192 -35.42 28.44 -2.18
CA ILE A 192 -34.50 29.11 -3.07
C ILE A 192 -35.39 30.18 -3.69
N LYS A 193 -35.47 31.35 -3.04
CA LYS A 193 -35.99 32.54 -3.69
C LYS A 193 -35.27 32.59 -5.04
N PRO A 194 -36.00 32.44 -6.17
CA PRO A 194 -35.36 32.53 -7.46
C PRO A 194 -34.61 33.86 -7.43
N VAL A 195 -33.32 33.82 -7.74
CA VAL A 195 -32.57 35.05 -7.96
C VAL A 195 -33.24 35.68 -9.17
N GLU A 196 -34.21 36.55 -8.92
CA GLU A 196 -34.89 37.33 -9.93
C GLU A 196 -33.80 38.18 -10.58
N THR A 197 -33.29 37.70 -11.70
CA THR A 197 -32.38 38.45 -12.53
C THR A 197 -33.28 39.20 -13.50
N PRO A 198 -33.51 40.52 -13.31
CA PRO A 198 -34.34 41.30 -14.22
C PRO A 198 -33.85 41.25 -15.68
N VAL A 199 -32.60 40.85 -15.93
CA VAL A 199 -32.07 40.51 -17.26
C VAL A 199 -32.86 39.35 -17.88
N LEU A 200 -33.06 38.27 -17.12
CA LEU A 200 -33.67 37.04 -17.60
C LEU A 200 -35.14 37.28 -17.98
N ASP A 201 -35.87 38.05 -17.17
CA ASP A 201 -37.25 38.38 -17.48
C ASP A 201 -37.36 39.27 -18.74
N VAL A 202 -36.42 40.20 -18.97
CA VAL A 202 -36.40 41.01 -20.21
C VAL A 202 -36.04 40.18 -21.43
N VAL A 203 -35.07 39.27 -21.32
CA VAL A 203 -34.72 38.34 -22.41
C VAL A 203 -35.88 37.42 -22.74
N ILE A 204 -36.58 36.91 -21.72
CA ILE A 204 -37.78 36.08 -21.92
C ILE A 204 -38.90 36.89 -22.57
N ASP A 205 -39.15 38.13 -22.12
CA ASP A 205 -40.16 39.01 -22.72
C ASP A 205 -39.86 39.25 -24.22
N GLU A 206 -38.58 39.46 -24.59
CA GLU A 206 -38.16 39.65 -25.98
C GLU A 206 -38.30 38.36 -26.82
N ILE A 207 -37.90 37.21 -26.27
CA ILE A 207 -38.07 35.91 -26.92
C ILE A 207 -39.56 35.65 -27.17
N LEU A 208 -40.41 35.82 -26.16
CA LEU A 208 -41.86 35.60 -26.32
C LEU A 208 -42.48 36.58 -27.33
N SER A 209 -41.95 37.79 -27.47
CA SER A 209 -42.37 38.71 -28.53
C SER A 209 -42.01 38.22 -29.94
N ALA A 210 -40.95 37.43 -30.10
CA ALA A 210 -40.55 36.83 -31.38
C ALA A 210 -41.39 35.59 -31.75
N TYR A 211 -42.01 34.91 -30.78
CA TYR A 211 -42.86 33.72 -30.99
C TYR A 211 -44.30 33.94 -30.49
N PRO A 212 -45.10 34.78 -31.18
CA PRO A 212 -46.46 35.12 -30.74
C PRO A 212 -47.39 33.90 -30.66
N GLU A 213 -47.15 32.86 -31.47
CA GLU A 213 -47.92 31.61 -31.49
C GLU A 213 -47.91 30.90 -30.14
N CYS A 214 -46.77 30.89 -29.45
CA CYS A 214 -46.59 30.30 -28.13
C CYS A 214 -47.47 30.99 -27.09
N PHE A 215 -47.48 32.33 -27.11
CA PHE A 215 -48.28 33.14 -26.19
C PHE A 215 -49.78 33.01 -26.44
N GLU A 216 -50.20 32.95 -27.71
CA GLU A 216 -51.60 32.75 -28.06
C GLU A 216 -52.11 31.36 -27.68
N LEU A 217 -51.30 30.31 -27.84
CA LEU A 217 -51.64 28.97 -27.36
C LEU A 217 -51.78 28.93 -25.83
N TYR A 218 -50.85 29.56 -25.11
CA TYR A 218 -50.92 29.67 -23.65
C TYR A 218 -52.21 30.37 -23.18
N LYS A 219 -52.61 31.47 -23.82
CA LYS A 219 -53.89 32.14 -23.53
C LYS A 219 -55.09 31.24 -23.77
N LYS A 220 -55.10 30.47 -24.87
CA LYS A 220 -56.19 29.52 -25.17
C LYS A 220 -56.31 28.46 -24.07
N LEU A 221 -55.18 27.92 -23.61
CA LEU A 221 -55.14 26.97 -22.49
C LEU A 221 -55.67 27.60 -21.20
N LEU A 222 -55.20 28.80 -20.83
CA LEU A 222 -55.68 29.53 -19.65
C LEU A 222 -57.20 29.78 -19.68
N ASN A 223 -57.75 30.18 -20.82
CA ASN A 223 -59.18 30.44 -20.96
C ASN A 223 -60.04 29.18 -20.83
N LYS A 224 -59.49 28.01 -21.16
CA LYS A 224 -60.17 26.71 -21.06
C LYS A 224 -59.85 25.95 -19.77
N ALA A 225 -58.84 26.39 -19.04
CA ALA A 225 -58.41 25.76 -17.81
C ALA A 225 -59.49 25.87 -16.75
N THR A 226 -59.71 24.76 -16.04
CA THR A 226 -60.62 24.72 -14.90
C THR A 226 -60.02 25.46 -13.70
N ILE A 227 -58.69 25.43 -13.59
CA ILE A 227 -57.93 26.10 -12.53
C ILE A 227 -56.78 26.85 -13.18
N ALA A 228 -56.83 28.18 -13.08
CA ALA A 228 -55.82 29.09 -13.58
C ALA A 228 -55.67 30.29 -12.65
N ILE A 229 -54.47 30.84 -12.57
CA ILE A 229 -54.23 32.15 -11.98
C ILE A 229 -54.87 33.17 -12.93
N LYS A 230 -55.99 33.77 -12.51
CA LYS A 230 -56.54 34.98 -13.16
C LYS A 230 -55.61 36.17 -12.86
N GLN A 231 -54.41 36.14 -13.39
CA GLN A 231 -53.61 37.33 -13.56
C GLN A 231 -53.97 37.90 -14.91
N ASP A 232 -54.42 39.15 -14.93
CA ASP A 232 -54.40 39.94 -16.15
C ASP A 232 -52.95 39.96 -16.62
N LEU A 233 -52.62 39.11 -17.60
CA LEU A 233 -51.36 39.12 -18.33
C LEU A 233 -51.35 40.37 -19.21
N VAL A 234 -51.35 41.53 -18.57
CA VAL A 234 -51.00 42.78 -19.19
C VAL A 234 -49.53 42.62 -19.50
N VAL A 235 -49.23 42.27 -20.76
CA VAL A 235 -47.96 42.59 -21.38
C VAL A 235 -47.91 44.11 -21.38
N THR A 236 -47.53 44.70 -20.24
CA THR A 236 -47.28 46.13 -20.16
C THR A 236 -46.09 46.35 -21.09
N LYS A 237 -46.38 46.89 -22.28
CA LYS A 237 -45.42 47.59 -23.14
C LYS A 237 -44.81 48.83 -22.45
N GLU A 238 -44.81 48.89 -21.13
CA GLU A 238 -44.01 49.86 -20.42
C GLU A 238 -42.56 49.44 -20.64
N LYS A 239 -41.85 50.26 -21.41
CA LYS A 239 -40.41 50.13 -21.60
C LYS A 239 -39.78 50.07 -20.20
N LYS A 240 -39.43 48.86 -19.73
CA LYS A 240 -38.70 48.60 -18.47
C LYS A 240 -37.23 49.06 -18.62
N LEU A 241 -37.00 50.26 -19.16
CA LEU A 241 -35.70 50.83 -19.46
C LEU A 241 -34.85 50.93 -18.18
N ALA A 242 -35.47 51.29 -17.05
CA ALA A 242 -34.81 51.31 -15.75
C ALA A 242 -34.29 49.92 -15.34
N ASN A 243 -35.08 48.86 -15.55
CA ASN A 243 -34.67 47.49 -15.22
C ASN A 243 -33.59 46.98 -16.16
N LEU A 244 -33.65 47.34 -17.45
CA LEU A 244 -32.60 47.03 -18.43
C LEU A 244 -31.28 47.74 -18.10
N ILE A 245 -31.32 49.02 -17.71
CA ILE A 245 -30.12 49.78 -17.31
C ILE A 245 -29.51 49.18 -16.04
N ASN A 246 -30.33 48.85 -15.04
CA ASN A 246 -29.85 48.21 -13.80
C ASN A 246 -29.22 46.84 -14.08
N SER A 247 -29.85 46.07 -14.97
CA SER A 247 -29.38 44.77 -15.44
C SER A 247 -28.06 44.86 -16.20
N PHE A 248 -27.94 45.81 -17.12
CA PHE A 248 -26.71 46.07 -17.86
C PHE A 248 -25.56 46.50 -16.94
N ASN A 249 -25.85 47.37 -15.97
CA ASN A 249 -24.87 47.78 -14.96
C ASN A 249 -24.42 46.61 -14.07
N ALA A 250 -25.34 45.71 -13.69
CA ALA A 250 -25.01 44.51 -12.94
C ALA A 250 -24.12 43.55 -13.76
N LEU A 251 -24.42 43.35 -15.05
CA LEU A 251 -23.63 42.51 -15.95
C LEU A 251 -22.21 43.07 -16.13
N LYS A 252 -22.09 44.39 -16.32
CA LYS A 252 -20.79 45.07 -16.39
C LYS A 252 -19.99 44.95 -15.08
N LYS A 253 -20.65 44.99 -13.93
CA LYS A 253 -20.01 44.79 -12.62
C LYS A 253 -19.52 43.35 -12.45
N ASN A 254 -20.29 42.37 -12.90
CA ASN A 254 -19.88 40.96 -12.87
C ASN A 254 -18.69 40.70 -13.81
N ASP A 255 -18.67 41.27 -15.01
CA ASP A 255 -17.52 41.16 -15.92
C ASP A 255 -16.23 41.75 -15.30
N LEU A 256 -16.35 42.92 -14.65
CA LEU A 256 -15.24 43.51 -13.92
C LEU A 256 -14.75 42.62 -12.77
N PHE A 257 -15.68 42.00 -12.02
CA PHE A 257 -15.35 41.07 -10.95
C PHE A 257 -14.65 39.82 -11.49
N LEU A 258 -15.15 39.23 -12.59
CA LEU A 258 -14.53 38.08 -13.25
C LEU A 258 -13.09 38.39 -13.64
N GLN A 259 -12.84 39.52 -14.30
CA GLN A 259 -11.49 39.95 -14.67
C GLN A 259 -10.57 40.12 -13.44
N GLN A 260 -11.09 40.61 -12.31
CA GLN A 260 -10.32 40.71 -11.06
C GLN A 260 -9.99 39.33 -10.48
N THR A 261 -10.95 38.41 -10.48
CA THR A 261 -10.75 37.03 -9.99
C THR A 261 -9.75 36.26 -10.85
N GLU A 262 -9.80 36.42 -12.18
CA GLU A 262 -8.83 35.82 -13.09
C GLU A 262 -7.42 36.33 -12.84
N LYS A 263 -7.25 37.65 -12.64
CA LYS A 263 -5.94 38.24 -12.27
C LYS A 263 -5.42 37.67 -10.94
N MET A 264 -6.28 37.55 -9.93
CA MET A 264 -5.90 36.96 -8.64
C MET A 264 -5.50 35.49 -8.80
N LEU A 265 -6.23 34.73 -9.61
CA LEU A 265 -5.97 33.32 -9.88
C LEU A 265 -4.64 33.10 -10.62
N VAL A 266 -4.30 33.98 -11.56
CA VAL A 266 -2.97 33.98 -12.20
C VAL A 266 -1.86 34.28 -11.18
N GLY A 267 -2.08 35.25 -10.27
CA GLY A 267 -1.15 35.55 -9.18
C GLY A 267 -0.91 34.35 -8.26
N LEU A 268 -1.98 33.71 -7.80
CA LEU A 268 -1.93 32.50 -6.96
C LEU A 268 -1.24 31.32 -7.66
N LYS A 269 -1.46 31.14 -8.97
CA LYS A 269 -0.74 30.12 -9.76
C LYS A 269 0.76 30.39 -9.78
N HIS A 270 1.17 31.64 -9.96
CA HIS A 270 2.58 32.00 -9.96
C HIS A 270 3.23 31.76 -8.58
N GLU A 271 2.55 32.12 -7.49
CA GLU A 271 3.03 31.89 -6.12
C GLU A 271 3.17 30.38 -5.82
N ASN A 272 2.19 29.57 -6.22
CA ASN A 272 2.26 28.11 -6.09
C ASN A 272 3.43 27.51 -6.87
N GLN A 273 3.73 28.03 -8.06
CA GLN A 273 4.89 27.60 -8.83
C GLN A 273 6.19 27.90 -8.07
N GLN A 274 6.36 29.13 -7.56
CA GLN A 274 7.53 29.51 -6.77
C GLN A 274 7.68 28.66 -5.50
N LEU A 275 6.58 28.35 -4.81
CA LEU A 275 6.60 27.47 -3.64
C LEU A 275 7.01 26.04 -4.02
N SER A 276 6.54 25.52 -5.15
CA SER A 276 6.94 24.20 -5.65
C SER A 276 8.43 24.11 -5.98
N GLU A 277 9.01 25.17 -6.56
CA GLU A 277 10.44 25.27 -6.86
C GLU A 277 11.29 25.35 -5.57
N LYS A 278 10.82 26.08 -4.56
CA LYS A 278 11.46 26.07 -3.22
C LYS A 278 11.39 24.69 -2.57
N LEU A 279 10.24 24.00 -2.67
CA LEU A 279 10.04 22.69 -2.08
C LEU A 279 10.97 21.63 -2.70
N THR A 280 11.11 21.65 -4.03
CA THR A 280 12.04 20.75 -4.75
C THR A 280 13.49 21.02 -4.38
N LYS A 281 13.91 22.29 -4.29
CA LYS A 281 15.26 22.66 -3.85
C LYS A 281 15.55 22.17 -2.42
N THR A 282 14.61 22.36 -1.49
CA THR A 282 14.77 21.89 -0.10
C THR A 282 14.81 20.36 -0.02
N THR A 283 14.02 19.67 -0.84
CA THR A 283 14.02 18.20 -0.89
C THR A 283 15.37 17.65 -1.35
N LEU A 284 15.98 18.24 -2.38
CA LEU A 284 17.33 17.88 -2.84
C LEU A 284 18.39 18.08 -1.75
N LEU A 285 18.31 19.19 -0.99
CA LEU A 285 19.21 19.43 0.14
C LEU A 285 19.07 18.38 1.24
N ILE A 286 17.83 17.96 1.55
CA ILE A 286 17.56 16.92 2.54
C ILE A 286 18.10 15.56 2.06
N GLU A 287 17.96 15.21 0.78
CA GLU A 287 18.52 13.98 0.23
C GLU A 287 20.05 13.96 0.29
N HIS A 288 20.69 15.08 -0.05
CA HIS A 288 22.14 15.21 0.06
C HIS A 288 22.61 15.05 1.51
N ALA A 289 21.94 15.70 2.47
CA ALA A 289 22.24 15.57 3.89
C ALA A 289 22.09 14.11 4.38
N LYS A 290 21.02 13.41 3.96
CA LYS A 290 20.83 11.98 4.29
C LYS A 290 21.90 11.07 3.69
N SER A 291 22.41 11.40 2.51
CA SER A 291 23.51 10.64 1.89
C SER A 291 24.81 10.80 2.68
N ASN A 292 25.11 12.04 3.08
CA ASN A 292 26.28 12.35 3.92
C ASN A 292 26.20 11.65 5.28
N ASP A 293 25.03 11.67 5.93
CA ASP A 293 24.81 11.02 7.22
C ASP A 293 24.99 9.48 7.12
N LYS A 294 24.48 8.86 6.05
CA LYS A 294 24.74 7.44 5.76
C LYS A 294 26.22 7.13 5.51
N GLN A 295 26.96 8.06 4.91
CA GLN A 295 28.39 7.89 4.68
C GLN A 295 29.14 7.96 6.02
N ALA A 296 28.82 8.95 6.86
CA ALA A 296 29.36 9.07 8.21
C ALA A 296 29.04 7.84 9.09
N GLU A 297 27.81 7.29 9.02
CA GLU A 297 27.46 6.04 9.71
C GLU A 297 28.38 4.87 9.30
N LYS A 298 28.67 4.73 8.00
CA LYS A 298 29.56 3.65 7.50
C LYS A 298 31.00 3.83 7.98
N GLU A 299 31.50 5.07 7.97
CA GLU A 299 32.84 5.38 8.47
C GLU A 299 32.95 5.11 9.96
N ASN A 300 31.95 5.52 10.75
CA ASN A 300 31.88 5.21 12.18
C ASN A 300 31.84 3.71 12.46
N GLN A 301 31.08 2.92 11.68
CA GLN A 301 31.07 1.46 11.80
C GLN A 301 32.44 0.85 11.48
N LEU A 302 33.13 1.36 10.46
CA LEU A 302 34.46 0.89 10.09
C LEU A 302 35.46 1.18 11.21
N LEU A 303 35.43 2.40 11.76
CA LEU A 303 36.28 2.81 12.89
C LEU A 303 36.00 1.95 14.13
N LEU A 304 34.72 1.66 14.43
CA LEU A 304 34.35 0.79 15.55
C LEU A 304 34.91 -0.64 15.36
N ASN A 305 34.83 -1.18 14.15
CA ASN A 305 35.41 -2.50 13.84
C ASN A 305 36.95 -2.49 13.96
N GLN A 306 37.61 -1.42 13.53
CA GLN A 306 39.06 -1.26 13.70
C GLN A 306 39.43 -1.18 15.18
N LEU A 307 38.65 -0.45 15.98
CA LEU A 307 38.83 -0.37 17.43
C LEU A 307 38.69 -1.74 18.10
N HIS A 308 37.68 -2.53 17.73
CA HIS A 308 37.51 -3.89 18.26
C HIS A 308 38.68 -4.80 17.90
N LYS A 309 39.18 -4.75 16.65
CA LYS A 309 40.38 -5.50 16.26
C LYS A 309 41.61 -5.09 17.06
N ALA A 310 41.80 -3.79 17.28
CA ALA A 310 42.90 -3.30 18.11
C ALA A 310 42.77 -3.76 19.56
N GLN A 311 41.55 -3.74 20.13
CA GLN A 311 41.27 -4.26 21.46
C GLN A 311 41.61 -5.75 21.58
N GLU A 312 41.18 -6.56 20.61
CA GLU A 312 41.45 -8.00 20.58
C GLU A 312 42.96 -8.28 20.48
N GLN A 313 43.69 -7.54 19.63
CA GLN A 313 45.15 -7.66 19.54
C GLN A 313 45.83 -7.31 20.87
N VAL A 314 45.40 -6.23 21.54
CA VAL A 314 45.94 -5.85 22.85
C VAL A 314 45.67 -6.94 23.89
N GLU A 315 44.49 -7.55 23.89
CA GLU A 315 44.14 -8.64 24.80
C GLU A 315 45.00 -9.90 24.54
N GLN A 316 45.23 -10.23 23.27
CA GLN A 316 46.13 -11.32 22.89
C GLN A 316 47.56 -11.07 23.38
N TYR A 317 48.12 -9.88 23.14
CA TYR A 317 49.45 -9.51 23.65
C TYR A 317 49.51 -9.54 25.18
N TYR A 318 48.45 -9.11 25.86
CA TYR A 318 48.37 -9.17 27.31
C TYR A 318 48.41 -10.62 27.82
N LEU A 319 47.62 -11.52 27.22
CA LEU A 319 47.61 -12.94 27.57
C LEU A 319 48.96 -13.62 27.29
N GLU A 320 49.59 -13.29 26.18
CA GLU A 320 50.91 -13.81 25.81
C GLU A 320 52.00 -13.32 26.78
N ASN A 321 51.98 -12.04 27.15
CA ASN A 321 52.88 -11.49 28.17
C ASN A 321 52.65 -12.13 29.54
N LYS A 322 51.40 -12.40 29.92
CA LYS A 322 51.08 -13.10 31.17
C LYS A 322 51.65 -14.53 31.17
N LYS A 323 51.42 -15.30 30.09
CA LYS A 323 52.00 -16.65 29.92
C LYS A 323 53.52 -16.63 29.98
N SER A 324 54.14 -15.66 29.30
CA SER A 324 55.60 -15.49 29.30
C SER A 324 56.12 -15.17 30.70
N SER A 325 55.45 -14.29 31.43
CA SER A 325 55.77 -13.96 32.83
C SER A 325 55.65 -15.17 33.76
N ASP A 326 54.57 -15.95 33.62
CA ASP A 326 54.36 -17.19 34.39
C ASP A 326 55.46 -18.22 34.08
N HIS A 327 55.82 -18.39 32.81
CA HIS A 327 56.94 -19.24 32.40
C HIS A 327 58.27 -18.76 32.99
N LEU A 328 58.52 -17.44 32.98
CA LEU A 328 59.73 -16.84 33.54
C LEU A 328 59.81 -17.04 35.07
N SER A 329 58.66 -17.00 35.76
CA SER A 329 58.57 -17.32 37.18
C SER A 329 58.89 -18.80 37.45
N GLN A 330 58.41 -19.72 36.61
CA GLN A 330 58.74 -21.14 36.70
C GLN A 330 60.22 -21.42 36.41
N GLU A 331 60.78 -20.81 35.38
CA GLU A 331 62.21 -20.88 35.05
C GLU A 331 63.08 -20.37 36.21
N LYS A 332 62.70 -19.24 36.83
CA LYS A 332 63.38 -18.73 38.02
C LYS A 332 63.35 -19.71 39.18
N LYS A 333 62.20 -20.34 39.46
CA LYS A 333 62.11 -21.37 40.51
C LYS A 333 63.03 -22.56 40.23
N LYS A 334 63.07 -23.05 38.98
CA LYS A 334 63.99 -24.11 38.57
C LYS A 334 65.45 -23.68 38.70
N ALA A 335 65.78 -22.45 38.32
CA ALA A 335 67.11 -21.90 38.49
C ALA A 335 67.51 -21.83 39.97
N ASP A 336 66.62 -21.36 40.85
CA ASP A 336 66.84 -21.34 42.30
C ASP A 336 67.04 -22.76 42.88
N GLU A 337 66.29 -23.76 42.41
CA GLU A 337 66.50 -25.17 42.76
C GLU A 337 67.85 -25.70 42.29
N LEU A 338 68.28 -25.35 41.07
CA LEU A 338 69.59 -25.72 40.53
C LEU A 338 70.73 -25.03 41.29
N VAL A 339 70.58 -23.78 41.68
CA VAL A 339 71.55 -23.06 42.52
C VAL A 339 71.69 -23.74 43.88
N LYS A 340 70.57 -24.08 44.54
CA LYS A 340 70.61 -24.84 45.80
C LYS A 340 71.33 -26.18 45.64
N LYS A 341 71.05 -26.91 44.55
CA LYS A 341 71.71 -28.18 44.24
C LYS A 341 73.21 -27.99 43.93
N SER A 342 73.58 -26.91 43.26
CA SER A 342 74.97 -26.53 43.01
C SER A 342 75.71 -26.20 44.32
N ASP A 343 75.07 -25.49 45.24
CA ASP A 343 75.62 -25.19 46.56
C ASP A 343 75.79 -26.46 47.41
N GLU A 344 74.83 -27.40 47.35
CA GLU A 344 74.96 -28.72 47.97
C GLU A 344 76.13 -29.52 47.39
N LEU A 345 76.27 -29.53 46.07
CA LEU A 345 77.40 -30.18 45.39
C LEU A 345 78.73 -29.52 45.74
N SER A 346 78.77 -28.19 45.84
CA SER A 346 79.94 -27.42 46.25
C SER A 346 80.37 -27.79 47.68
N LYS A 347 79.42 -27.81 48.64
CA LYS A 347 79.69 -28.28 50.01
C LYS A 347 80.22 -29.71 50.04
N LYS A 348 79.65 -30.59 49.23
CA LYS A 348 80.11 -31.99 49.11
C LYS A 348 81.50 -32.08 48.48
N SER A 349 81.81 -31.22 47.51
CA SER A 349 83.14 -31.10 46.92
C SER A 349 84.15 -30.58 47.95
N ASP A 350 83.82 -29.55 48.73
CA ASP A 350 84.68 -29.05 49.80
C ASP A 350 84.94 -30.11 50.88
N GLU A 351 83.93 -30.91 51.22
CA GLU A 351 84.06 -32.04 52.14
C GLU A 351 85.00 -33.13 51.57
N LEU A 352 84.90 -33.42 50.28
CA LEU A 352 85.84 -34.31 49.58
C LEU A 352 87.25 -33.74 49.53
N VAL A 353 87.41 -32.44 49.26
CA VAL A 353 88.72 -31.76 49.29
C VAL A 353 89.32 -31.84 50.69
N LYS A 354 88.54 -31.61 51.75
CA LYS A 354 89.00 -31.81 53.13
C LYS A 354 89.48 -33.24 53.36
N LYS A 355 88.70 -34.25 52.96
CA LYS A 355 89.12 -35.66 53.02
C LYS A 355 90.41 -35.93 52.24
N VAL A 356 90.56 -35.36 51.04
CA VAL A 356 91.79 -35.47 50.24
C VAL A 356 92.96 -34.83 50.98
N THR A 357 92.80 -33.64 51.57
CA THR A 357 93.88 -32.99 52.33
C THR A 357 94.24 -33.74 53.62
N GLU A 358 93.26 -34.39 54.27
CA GLU A 358 93.52 -35.27 55.41
C GLU A 358 94.30 -36.52 54.98
N LEU A 359 93.93 -37.13 53.85
CA LEU A 359 94.68 -38.23 53.25
C LEU A 359 96.10 -37.81 52.82
N GLU A 360 96.28 -36.60 52.28
CA GLU A 360 97.60 -36.06 51.95
C GLU A 360 98.45 -35.76 53.19
N LYS A 361 97.84 -35.29 54.29
CA LYS A 361 98.54 -35.14 55.57
C LYS A 361 98.92 -36.49 56.17
N ALA A 362 98.02 -37.47 56.12
CA ALA A 362 98.32 -38.85 56.52
C ALA A 362 99.44 -39.44 55.66
N LYS A 363 99.45 -39.16 54.35
CA LYS A 363 100.53 -39.53 53.44
C LYS A 363 101.86 -38.85 53.82
N LYS A 364 101.86 -37.55 54.12
CA LYS A 364 103.07 -36.84 54.59
C LYS A 364 103.57 -37.37 55.93
N GLN A 365 102.69 -37.72 56.86
CA GLN A 365 103.08 -38.35 58.13
C GLN A 365 103.68 -39.73 57.90
N ALA A 366 103.10 -40.53 57.00
CA ALA A 366 103.68 -41.80 56.57
C ALA A 366 105.03 -41.62 55.85
N ASP A 367 105.19 -40.57 55.04
CA ASP A 367 106.45 -40.21 54.39
C ASP A 367 107.50 -39.72 55.41
N GLU A 368 107.12 -38.99 56.46
CA GLU A 368 107.99 -38.55 57.56
C GLU A 368 108.40 -39.72 58.47
N GLU A 369 107.51 -40.69 58.72
CA GLU A 369 107.84 -41.96 59.36
C GLU A 369 108.81 -42.78 58.49
N LEU A 370 108.59 -42.83 57.17
CA LEU A 370 109.53 -43.43 56.22
C LEU A 370 110.88 -42.71 56.20
N VAL A 371 110.93 -41.38 56.33
CA VAL A 371 112.18 -40.62 56.41
C VAL A 371 112.90 -40.87 57.73
N LYS A 372 112.20 -40.95 58.87
CA LYS A 372 112.80 -41.31 60.17
C LYS A 372 113.33 -42.74 60.19
N GLU A 373 112.67 -43.67 59.51
CA GLU A 373 113.15 -45.03 59.34
C GLU A 373 114.33 -45.10 58.34
N ARG A 374 114.31 -44.27 57.29
CA ARG A 374 115.43 -44.10 56.35
C ARG A 374 116.66 -43.41 56.96
N GLU A 375 116.48 -42.48 57.91
CA GLU A 375 117.58 -41.83 58.65
C GLU A 375 118.23 -42.77 59.68
N LYS A 376 117.45 -43.71 60.27
CA LYS A 376 118.00 -44.81 61.07
C LYS A 376 118.75 -45.85 60.23
N LEU A 377 118.35 -46.06 58.97
CA LEU A 377 119.07 -46.92 58.01
C LEU A 377 120.29 -46.23 57.37
N ALA A 378 120.36 -44.90 57.34
CA ALA A 378 121.45 -44.13 56.71
C ALA A 378 122.76 -44.07 57.51
N GLN A 379 122.77 -44.44 58.80
CA GLN A 379 124.00 -44.54 59.61
C GLN A 379 124.64 -45.94 59.61
N ALA A 380 124.03 -46.91 58.92
CA ALA A 380 124.46 -48.31 58.98
C ALA A 380 124.60 -48.96 57.59
N GLN A 381 125.05 -48.28 56.54
CA GLN A 381 125.42 -49.00 55.31
C GLN A 381 126.45 -48.27 54.43
N ASN A 382 127.69 -48.20 54.91
CA ASN A 382 128.88 -48.02 54.07
C ASN A 382 129.67 -49.34 54.07
N ASN A 383 129.20 -50.30 53.25
CA ASN A 383 130.04 -51.28 52.55
C ASN A 383 129.19 -52.21 51.65
N LEU A 384 129.54 -52.14 50.35
CA LEU A 384 129.62 -53.22 49.35
C LEU A 384 128.37 -53.74 48.61
N ASP A 385 128.10 -53.09 47.48
CA ASP A 385 128.09 -53.61 46.08
C ASP A 385 127.25 -54.84 45.61
N LYS A 386 126.43 -54.54 44.59
CA LYS A 386 126.13 -55.25 43.32
C LYS A 386 125.42 -56.63 43.28
N SER A 387 124.28 -56.66 42.55
CA SER A 387 124.11 -57.31 41.21
C SER A 387 122.61 -57.47 40.84
N LYS A 388 122.07 -56.65 39.91
CA LYS A 388 121.70 -56.95 38.48
C LYS A 388 120.21 -57.32 38.25
N LEU A 389 119.45 -56.48 37.51
CA LEU A 389 119.04 -56.58 36.06
C LEU A 389 117.64 -57.24 35.93
N ASP A 390 116.68 -56.82 35.10
CA ASP A 390 116.68 -56.23 33.74
C ASP A 390 115.31 -55.53 33.44
N LYS A 391 115.28 -54.31 32.84
CA LYS A 391 114.93 -53.92 31.42
C LYS A 391 113.42 -53.91 31.08
N ASN A 392 112.84 -53.06 30.20
CA ASN A 392 113.23 -52.01 29.26
C ASN A 392 111.95 -51.25 28.85
N ASN A 393 111.92 -49.90 28.85
CA ASN A 393 111.84 -48.96 27.72
C ASN A 393 111.05 -49.31 26.44
N GLY A 394 110.25 -48.34 25.96
CA GLY A 394 110.19 -48.00 24.52
C GLY A 394 108.82 -47.61 23.93
N ASP A 395 108.61 -46.30 23.80
CA ASP A 395 108.00 -45.55 22.68
C ASP A 395 106.55 -45.76 22.14
N ASN A 396 105.86 -44.61 22.12
CA ASN A 396 104.99 -44.05 21.06
C ASN A 396 104.52 -44.95 19.90
N SER A 397 103.20 -45.11 19.78
CA SER A 397 102.49 -44.95 18.49
C SER A 397 100.97 -44.81 18.66
N SER A 398 100.50 -43.60 18.41
CA SER A 398 99.35 -43.22 17.59
C SER A 398 98.40 -44.31 17.05
N ILE A 399 97.11 -44.03 17.26
CA ILE A 399 95.98 -44.27 16.33
C ILE A 399 95.54 -45.75 16.20
N THR A 400 94.66 -46.19 17.11
CA THR A 400 93.69 -47.28 16.83
C THR A 400 92.38 -47.21 17.63
N GLU A 401 92.17 -46.23 18.51
CA GLU A 401 90.88 -46.04 19.22
C GLU A 401 90.02 -44.87 18.68
N ASN A 402 90.61 -43.90 17.97
CA ASN A 402 89.84 -42.79 17.37
C ASN A 402 88.90 -43.26 16.24
N ASP A 403 89.24 -44.33 15.51
CA ASP A 403 88.39 -44.87 14.44
C ASP A 403 87.18 -45.65 14.96
N LEU A 404 87.24 -46.16 16.20
CA LEU A 404 86.12 -46.84 16.84
C LEU A 404 85.14 -45.83 17.47
N MET A 405 85.66 -44.67 17.93
CA MET A 405 84.84 -43.58 18.47
C MET A 405 84.14 -42.76 17.36
N ILE A 406 84.75 -42.61 16.18
CA ILE A 406 84.12 -41.95 15.02
C ILE A 406 82.96 -42.80 14.45
N LYS A 407 83.06 -44.14 14.46
CA LYS A 407 81.95 -45.02 14.06
C LYS A 407 80.77 -44.97 15.04
N GLN A 408 81.02 -44.76 16.33
CA GLN A 408 79.96 -44.57 17.33
C GLN A 408 79.33 -43.16 17.22
N LEU A 409 80.11 -42.14 16.86
CA LEU A 409 79.59 -40.78 16.59
C LEU A 409 78.66 -40.76 15.36
N HIS A 410 79.00 -41.48 14.29
CA HIS A 410 78.14 -41.60 13.10
C HIS A 410 76.84 -42.37 13.37
N LYS A 411 76.86 -43.39 14.23
CA LYS A 411 75.64 -44.15 14.58
C LYS A 411 74.66 -43.32 15.43
N VAL A 412 75.19 -42.47 16.31
CA VAL A 412 74.38 -41.53 17.11
C VAL A 412 73.88 -40.35 16.26
N GLN A 413 74.67 -39.89 15.27
CA GLN A 413 74.22 -38.88 14.30
C GLN A 413 73.12 -39.42 13.37
N GLU A 414 73.20 -40.68 12.93
CA GLU A 414 72.14 -41.32 12.13
C GLU A 414 70.84 -41.49 12.94
N GLU A 415 70.93 -41.86 14.23
CA GLU A 415 69.74 -41.95 15.09
C GLU A 415 69.14 -40.57 15.40
N LEU A 416 69.97 -39.53 15.60
CA LEU A 416 69.51 -38.15 15.76
C LEU A 416 68.87 -37.61 14.48
N GLU A 417 69.42 -37.89 13.30
CA GLU A 417 68.80 -37.54 12.02
C GLU A 417 67.51 -38.31 11.79
N LYS A 418 67.41 -39.58 12.23
CA LYS A 418 66.17 -40.37 12.19
C LYS A 418 65.09 -39.78 13.10
N TYR A 419 65.43 -39.38 14.32
CA TYR A 419 64.50 -38.68 15.22
C TYR A 419 64.14 -37.26 14.72
N TYR A 420 65.06 -36.58 14.04
CA TYR A 420 64.80 -35.27 13.42
C TYR A 420 63.86 -35.39 12.21
N LEU A 421 64.09 -36.38 11.33
CA LEU A 421 63.24 -36.70 10.18
C LEU A 421 61.88 -37.29 10.60
N GLU A 422 61.82 -38.06 11.69
CA GLU A 422 60.57 -38.58 12.26
C GLU A 422 59.75 -37.46 12.93
N ASN A 423 60.39 -36.52 13.64
CA ASN A 423 59.73 -35.30 14.11
C ASN A 423 59.31 -34.38 12.95
N GLN A 424 60.05 -34.35 11.84
CA GLN A 424 59.69 -33.60 10.64
C GLN A 424 58.52 -34.27 9.90
N ARG A 425 58.45 -35.60 9.87
CA ARG A 425 57.32 -36.39 9.33
C ARG A 425 56.07 -36.31 10.21
N LEU A 426 56.21 -36.31 11.54
CA LEU A 426 55.10 -36.09 12.48
C LEU A 426 54.55 -34.64 12.40
N LYS A 427 55.36 -33.68 11.97
CA LYS A 427 54.92 -32.30 11.63
C LYS A 427 54.37 -32.15 10.20
N GLN A 428 54.63 -33.11 9.29
CA GLN A 428 54.19 -33.08 7.88
C GLN A 428 53.07 -34.08 7.55
N GLY A 429 52.68 -34.95 8.48
CA GLY A 429 51.42 -35.70 8.43
C GLY A 429 50.27 -34.78 8.81
N LYS A 430 49.61 -34.18 7.81
CA LYS A 430 48.33 -33.48 7.98
C LYS A 430 47.38 -34.38 8.79
N PRO A 431 46.88 -33.97 9.97
CA PRO A 431 45.53 -34.37 10.31
C PRO A 431 44.67 -33.85 9.15
N ALA A 432 43.88 -34.71 8.51
CA ALA A 432 42.84 -34.21 7.63
C ALA A 432 42.04 -33.19 8.46
N GLU A 433 42.13 -31.91 8.07
CA GLU A 433 41.40 -30.84 8.73
C GLU A 433 39.95 -31.31 8.90
N PRO A 434 39.34 -31.22 10.09
CA PRO A 434 37.92 -31.43 10.21
C PRO A 434 37.28 -30.38 9.30
N LYS A 435 36.73 -30.80 8.15
CA LYS A 435 35.98 -29.90 7.27
C LYS A 435 34.93 -29.23 8.15
N PRO A 436 34.87 -27.89 8.20
CA PRO A 436 33.91 -27.19 9.04
C PRO A 436 32.50 -27.70 8.70
N VAL A 437 31.82 -28.23 9.70
CA VAL A 437 30.46 -28.77 9.55
C VAL A 437 29.49 -27.61 9.73
N TYR A 438 28.83 -27.22 8.64
CA TYR A 438 27.88 -26.11 8.64
C TYR A 438 26.46 -26.61 8.94
N TYR A 439 25.78 -25.94 9.87
CA TYR A 439 24.38 -26.14 10.23
C TYR A 439 23.62 -24.80 10.16
N GLY A 440 22.29 -24.84 10.04
CA GLY A 440 21.45 -23.66 9.98
C GLY A 440 21.04 -23.25 8.57
N ALA A 441 21.07 -24.18 7.60
CA ALA A 441 20.63 -23.94 6.23
C ALA A 441 19.19 -23.41 6.17
N ALA A 442 18.31 -23.95 7.03
CA ALA A 442 16.92 -23.49 7.15
C ALA A 442 16.81 -22.04 7.62
N ASN A 443 17.62 -21.62 8.59
CA ASN A 443 17.62 -20.25 9.10
C ASN A 443 18.18 -19.28 8.06
N ARG A 444 19.20 -19.69 7.31
CA ARG A 444 19.74 -18.91 6.20
C ARG A 444 18.69 -18.64 5.11
N VAL A 445 17.86 -19.62 4.76
CA VAL A 445 16.73 -19.39 3.83
C VAL A 445 15.66 -18.47 4.43
N LYS A 446 15.43 -18.52 5.75
CA LYS A 446 14.48 -17.61 6.42
C LYS A 446 14.98 -16.16 6.49
N GLU A 447 16.29 -15.98 6.57
CA GLU A 447 16.94 -14.66 6.56
C GLU A 447 17.10 -14.08 5.16
N ASP A 448 16.98 -14.92 4.12
CA ASP A 448 17.01 -14.51 2.73
C ASP A 448 15.82 -13.60 2.36
N LEU A 449 16.05 -12.69 1.42
CA LEU A 449 15.10 -11.65 1.04
C LEU A 449 13.72 -12.21 0.62
N PRO A 450 13.62 -13.26 -0.21
CA PRO A 450 12.34 -13.83 -0.59
C PRO A 450 11.52 -14.30 0.61
N TYR A 451 12.13 -14.95 1.60
CA TYR A 451 11.37 -15.43 2.76
C TYR A 451 10.85 -14.27 3.62
N ARG A 452 11.69 -13.28 3.88
CA ARG A 452 11.36 -12.10 4.70
C ARG A 452 10.21 -11.27 4.11
N LEU A 453 10.26 -11.03 2.80
CA LEU A 453 9.21 -10.30 2.10
C LEU A 453 7.88 -11.07 2.13
N GLY A 454 7.88 -12.36 1.81
CA GLY A 454 6.64 -13.12 1.84
C GLY A 454 6.12 -13.43 3.25
N ALA A 455 6.98 -13.50 4.27
CA ALA A 455 6.56 -13.53 5.68
C ALA A 455 5.82 -12.24 6.06
N THR A 456 6.32 -11.08 5.60
CA THR A 456 5.67 -9.78 5.78
C THR A 456 4.29 -9.72 5.08
N MET A 457 4.16 -10.32 3.89
CA MET A 457 2.87 -10.43 3.19
C MET A 457 1.87 -11.29 3.96
N VAL A 458 2.31 -12.44 4.49
CA VAL A 458 1.45 -13.33 5.27
C VAL A 458 1.03 -12.67 6.58
N SER A 459 1.93 -11.97 7.28
CA SER A 459 1.59 -11.31 8.54
C SER A 459 0.56 -10.19 8.39
N HIS A 460 0.58 -9.46 7.27
CA HIS A 460 -0.33 -8.34 6.97
C HIS A 460 -1.56 -8.75 6.14
N SER A 461 -1.81 -10.05 5.97
CA SER A 461 -2.96 -10.57 5.22
C SER A 461 -4.26 -10.71 6.03
N LYS A 462 -4.22 -10.42 7.34
CA LYS A 462 -5.29 -10.72 8.29
C LYS A 462 -6.44 -9.71 8.29
N SER A 463 -6.20 -8.47 7.87
CA SER A 463 -7.23 -7.43 7.85
C SER A 463 -7.04 -6.44 6.70
N ALA A 464 -8.12 -5.76 6.29
CA ALA A 464 -8.07 -4.73 5.26
C ALA A 464 -7.15 -3.55 5.65
N LYS A 465 -7.05 -3.25 6.95
CA LYS A 465 -6.14 -2.21 7.47
C LYS A 465 -4.67 -2.63 7.35
N ASP A 466 -4.35 -3.89 7.62
CA ASP A 466 -2.99 -4.41 7.49
C ASP A 466 -2.56 -4.49 6.01
N LEU A 467 -3.50 -4.81 5.12
CA LEU A 467 -3.25 -4.81 3.67
C LEU A 467 -2.96 -3.41 3.12
N ALA A 468 -3.58 -2.37 3.69
CA ALA A 468 -3.36 -0.98 3.27
C ALA A 468 -1.94 -0.49 3.60
N ILE A 469 -1.33 -0.98 4.68
CA ILE A 469 0.05 -0.64 5.07
C ILE A 469 1.11 -1.59 4.50
N LEU A 470 0.70 -2.69 3.86
CA LEU A 470 1.58 -3.71 3.30
C LEU A 470 2.65 -3.14 2.32
N PRO A 471 2.34 -2.20 1.40
CA PRO A 471 3.35 -1.63 0.51
C PRO A 471 4.49 -0.93 1.27
N LEU A 472 4.14 -0.20 2.34
CA LEU A 472 5.11 0.48 3.19
C LEU A 472 5.91 -0.51 4.04
N ALA A 473 5.26 -1.56 4.57
CA ALA A 473 5.91 -2.61 5.33
C ALA A 473 6.94 -3.38 4.47
N LEU A 474 6.61 -3.72 3.23
CA LEU A 474 7.52 -4.36 2.28
C LEU A 474 8.70 -3.46 1.91
N ALA A 475 8.46 -2.17 1.66
CA ALA A 475 9.53 -1.21 1.40
C ALA A 475 10.47 -1.04 2.61
N LYS A 476 9.94 -1.06 3.83
CA LYS A 476 10.72 -1.03 5.07
C LYS A 476 11.57 -2.28 5.24
N GLU A 477 11.01 -3.46 4.99
CA GLU A 477 11.69 -4.74 5.12
C GLU A 477 12.82 -4.90 4.08
N TYR A 478 12.57 -4.50 2.82
CA TYR A 478 13.58 -4.49 1.77
C TYR A 478 14.76 -3.57 2.11
N ARG A 479 14.49 -2.36 2.63
CA ARG A 479 15.54 -1.43 3.09
C ARG A 479 16.32 -1.99 4.28
N SER A 480 15.66 -2.68 5.21
CA SER A 480 16.31 -3.37 6.33
C SER A 480 17.23 -4.48 5.85
N PHE A 481 16.80 -5.28 4.87
CA PHE A 481 17.63 -6.31 4.25
C PHE A 481 18.88 -5.73 3.57
N GLN A 482 18.72 -4.69 2.74
CA GLN A 482 19.85 -4.02 2.07
C GLN A 482 20.87 -3.41 3.05
N LYS A 483 20.43 -2.96 4.24
CA LYS A 483 21.36 -2.44 5.28
C LYS A 483 22.20 -3.57 5.89
N ASN A 484 21.68 -4.79 5.95
CA ASN A 484 22.30 -5.95 6.60
C ASN A 484 23.05 -6.90 5.63
N GLU A 485 22.85 -6.76 4.32
CA GLU A 485 23.42 -7.64 3.27
C GLU A 485 24.96 -7.62 3.19
N LYS A 486 25.61 -6.62 3.79
CA LYS A 486 27.08 -6.48 3.81
C LYS A 486 27.82 -7.57 4.58
N ASN A 487 27.13 -8.40 5.38
CA ASN A 487 27.74 -9.40 6.27
C ASN A 487 27.75 -10.85 5.71
N HIS A 488 27.21 -11.12 4.52
CA HIS A 488 27.01 -12.50 4.00
C HIS A 488 27.98 -12.94 2.89
N LYS A 489 29.05 -12.17 2.60
CA LYS A 489 29.89 -12.40 1.41
C LYS A 489 30.76 -13.66 1.41
N ASP A 490 30.95 -14.33 2.55
CA ASP A 490 31.90 -15.46 2.67
C ASP A 490 31.26 -16.79 3.14
N LEU A 491 29.95 -16.97 2.96
CA LEU A 491 29.27 -18.21 3.37
C LEU A 491 29.32 -19.30 2.27
N PRO A 492 29.59 -20.57 2.62
CA PRO A 492 29.65 -21.68 1.67
C PRO A 492 28.29 -21.91 0.98
N PRO A 493 28.21 -22.61 -0.17
CA PRO A 493 26.94 -22.92 -0.83
C PRO A 493 25.99 -23.71 0.10
N LEU A 494 24.67 -23.59 -0.11
CA LEU A 494 23.64 -24.23 0.74
C LEU A 494 23.79 -25.77 0.79
N GLU A 495 24.31 -26.35 -0.29
CA GLU A 495 24.58 -27.79 -0.44
C GLU A 495 25.73 -28.27 0.46
N ALA A 496 26.57 -27.36 0.96
CA ALA A 496 27.67 -27.68 1.89
C ALA A 496 27.22 -27.79 3.35
N TYR A 497 25.94 -27.53 3.66
CA TYR A 497 25.37 -27.64 5.00
C TYR A 497 24.81 -29.05 5.24
N GLN A 498 25.01 -29.59 6.44
CA GLN A 498 24.48 -30.90 6.84
C GLN A 498 22.94 -30.94 6.81
N ASP A 499 22.29 -29.81 7.14
CA ASP A 499 20.83 -29.66 7.18
C ASP A 499 20.24 -29.05 5.89
N ALA A 500 20.93 -29.18 4.75
CA ALA A 500 20.48 -28.62 3.46
C ALA A 500 19.04 -29.05 3.07
N GLN A 501 18.60 -30.24 3.47
CA GLN A 501 17.23 -30.70 3.22
C GLN A 501 16.18 -29.89 3.99
N GLU A 502 16.51 -29.34 5.15
CA GLU A 502 15.63 -28.46 5.92
C GLU A 502 15.44 -27.12 5.20
N ALA A 503 16.47 -26.62 4.51
CA ALA A 503 16.35 -25.46 3.64
C ALA A 503 15.34 -25.70 2.50
N GLU A 504 15.35 -26.87 1.88
CA GLU A 504 14.37 -27.23 0.85
C GLU A 504 12.94 -27.34 1.38
N LYS A 505 12.75 -27.78 2.63
CA LYS A 505 11.43 -27.73 3.30
C LYS A 505 10.96 -26.29 3.49
N VAL A 506 11.84 -25.40 3.96
CA VAL A 506 11.52 -23.97 4.15
C VAL A 506 11.19 -23.29 2.81
N LYS A 507 11.87 -23.63 1.71
CA LYS A 507 11.54 -23.13 0.37
C LYS A 507 10.13 -23.53 -0.11
N ARG A 508 9.53 -24.56 0.48
CA ARG A 508 8.14 -24.96 0.17
C ARG A 508 7.10 -24.15 0.95
N HIS A 509 7.49 -23.39 1.96
CA HIS A 509 6.57 -22.54 2.73
C HIS A 509 5.95 -21.48 1.84
N LEU A 510 4.69 -21.13 2.14
CA LEU A 510 3.96 -20.08 1.44
C LEU A 510 4.73 -18.74 1.46
N SER A 511 5.34 -18.39 2.59
CA SER A 511 6.16 -17.18 2.74
C SER A 511 7.33 -17.13 1.74
N TYR A 512 8.05 -18.24 1.55
CA TYR A 512 9.15 -18.25 0.58
C TYR A 512 8.63 -18.09 -0.85
N ARG A 513 7.55 -18.81 -1.22
CA ARG A 513 6.99 -18.77 -2.57
C ARG A 513 6.44 -17.40 -2.95
N LEU A 514 5.67 -16.77 -2.07
CA LEU A 514 5.10 -15.44 -2.31
C LEU A 514 6.20 -14.39 -2.49
N GLY A 515 7.19 -14.37 -1.61
CA GLY A 515 8.26 -13.38 -1.73
C GLY A 515 9.23 -13.67 -2.88
N LYS A 516 9.43 -14.95 -3.26
CA LYS A 516 10.19 -15.29 -4.47
C LYS A 516 9.48 -14.79 -5.72
N THR A 517 8.16 -15.02 -5.85
CA THR A 517 7.35 -14.51 -6.96
C THR A 517 7.38 -12.99 -7.04
N LEU A 518 7.37 -12.30 -5.89
CA LEU A 518 7.54 -10.85 -5.83
C LEU A 518 8.91 -10.40 -6.35
N VAL A 519 10.00 -10.98 -5.83
CA VAL A 519 11.37 -10.62 -6.24
C VAL A 519 11.63 -10.92 -7.71
N ASP A 520 11.16 -12.05 -8.23
CA ASP A 520 11.34 -12.42 -9.63
C ASP A 520 10.52 -11.52 -10.58
N SER A 521 9.32 -11.10 -10.18
CA SER A 521 8.48 -10.22 -10.99
C SER A 521 9.00 -8.78 -11.04
N LEU A 522 9.73 -8.33 -10.00
CA LEU A 522 10.35 -7.00 -9.96
C LEU A 522 11.54 -6.85 -10.92
N LYS A 523 12.03 -7.92 -11.53
CA LYS A 523 13.13 -7.89 -12.51
C LYS A 523 12.70 -7.39 -13.90
N SER A 524 11.40 -7.37 -14.19
CA SER A 524 10.86 -7.08 -15.52
C SER A 524 9.57 -6.26 -15.44
N PRO A 525 9.44 -5.12 -16.14
CA PRO A 525 8.26 -4.26 -16.06
C PRO A 525 6.95 -4.95 -16.46
N LYS A 526 6.99 -5.91 -17.39
CA LYS A 526 5.82 -6.68 -17.83
C LYS A 526 5.33 -7.62 -16.71
N ASP A 527 6.26 -8.22 -15.97
CA ASP A 527 5.95 -9.17 -14.92
C ASP A 527 5.38 -8.50 -13.65
N VAL A 528 5.65 -7.20 -13.46
CA VAL A 528 5.04 -6.37 -12.40
C VAL A 528 3.55 -6.16 -12.64
N VAL A 529 3.11 -6.05 -13.90
CA VAL A 529 1.68 -5.88 -14.24
C VAL A 529 0.88 -7.14 -13.90
N ASP A 530 1.44 -8.32 -14.17
CA ASP A 530 0.81 -9.61 -13.89
C ASP A 530 1.01 -10.12 -12.45
N LEU A 531 1.73 -9.35 -11.62
CA LEU A 531 2.10 -9.74 -10.26
C LEU A 531 0.89 -10.10 -9.37
N PRO A 532 -0.23 -9.33 -9.36
CA PRO A 532 -1.39 -9.69 -8.54
C PRO A 532 -1.97 -11.07 -8.90
N MET A 533 -2.02 -11.39 -10.20
CA MET A 533 -2.52 -12.66 -10.71
C MET A 533 -1.58 -13.82 -10.36
N LYS A 534 -0.25 -13.62 -10.49
CA LYS A 534 0.77 -14.62 -10.12
C LYS A 534 0.76 -14.94 -8.62
N LEU A 535 0.60 -13.92 -7.77
CA LEU A 535 0.46 -14.09 -6.32
C LEU A 535 -0.83 -14.83 -5.95
N GLY A 536 -1.95 -14.48 -6.59
CA GLY A 536 -3.22 -15.19 -6.44
C GLY A 536 -3.12 -16.66 -6.85
N LYS A 537 -2.42 -16.95 -7.95
CA LYS A 537 -2.18 -18.33 -8.42
C LYS A 537 -1.35 -19.14 -7.43
N GLU A 538 -0.29 -18.58 -6.84
CA GLU A 538 0.50 -19.25 -5.80
C GLU A 538 -0.33 -19.56 -4.53
N LEU A 539 -1.24 -18.66 -4.13
CA LEU A 539 -2.15 -18.89 -3.01
C LEU A 539 -3.13 -20.04 -3.27
N VAL A 540 -3.70 -20.11 -4.47
CA VAL A 540 -4.61 -21.19 -4.87
C VAL A 540 -3.87 -22.52 -4.98
N LEU A 541 -2.69 -22.53 -5.61
CA LEU A 541 -1.84 -23.73 -5.73
C LEU A 541 -1.33 -24.24 -4.38
N PHE A 542 -1.17 -23.35 -3.39
CA PHE A 542 -0.80 -23.72 -2.03
C PHE A 542 -1.98 -24.29 -1.24
N LYS A 543 -3.20 -23.77 -1.43
CA LYS A 543 -4.43 -24.30 -0.78
C LYS A 543 -4.92 -25.62 -1.38
N GLY A 544 -4.55 -25.93 -2.62
CA GLY A 544 -4.94 -27.16 -3.33
C GLY A 544 -3.98 -28.35 -3.18
N LYS A 545 -2.95 -28.24 -2.33
CA LYS A 545 -2.05 -29.32 -1.92
C LYS A 545 -2.25 -29.60 -0.44
#